data_AF-A0AAU1G797-F1
#
_entry.id   AF-A0AAU1G797-F1
#
_cell.length_a   1.000
_cell.length_b   1.000
_cell.length_c   1.000
_cell.angle_alpha   90.00
_cell.angle_beta   90.00
_cell.angle_gamma   90.00
#
_symmetry.space_group_name_H-M   'P 1'
#
loop_
_entity.id
_entity.type
_entity.pdbx_description
1 polymer ?
#
loop_
_entity_poly.entity_id
_entity_poly.type
_entity_poly.pdbx_seq_one_letter_code
_entity_poly.pdbx_strand_id
1 'polypeptide(L)'
;MRGFLASSIGVVTAAALALPVALPTPALAEASPVTPAGTTQSLPLVPLGPSADRTPGVPGMSASPRLPEAQGLAAREVKTFSLVGVVWDDVATELHGRVQVRTRSAKTSAWSGWQDVETHNSEHAADPDAVERGSGRVRGATAPLWVGESDGVEVRVQAEPAAPSTRAPSRLPTGMRIELVDPGAEAPGAGPDGKNGGPVGDDKGDGLTMEMAESSAANLPHAELGANEIIALDKADSTADAIYASDGELSEAAAPFIGPRPRIVTRRGWGADESLREPGFVYTNTVKAAFVHHSASGNNYACKDAPAVLRSLYRYHVLSSGWRDFGYNFAVDKCGTVYEGRAGGVSRPVLGAHTMGFNTDSMGVAVLGTYTSTAPPAAAVDAIARLTAWKLGLFGRDPRAKTTLRSGGGNLYTKGTNVKMNVISGHRDGFATECPGKKLYGKLPTTRTSSAKLQGRP
;
A
#
# COMPACT_ATOMS: atom_id res chain seq x y z
N MET A 1 -57.00 -45.95 63.00
CA MET A 1 -57.34 -45.10 64.17
C MET A 1 -56.04 -44.74 64.88
N ARG A 2 -55.84 -43.43 65.06
CA ARG A 2 -54.92 -42.68 65.94
C ARG A 2 -53.78 -43.42 66.66
N GLY A 3 -52.58 -42.83 66.60
CA GLY A 3 -51.54 -43.00 67.62
C GLY A 3 -50.23 -42.33 67.23
N PHE A 4 -50.06 -41.06 67.62
CA PHE A 4 -48.84 -40.27 67.47
C PHE A 4 -47.66 -40.87 68.26
N LEU A 5 -46.46 -40.83 67.68
CA LEU A 5 -45.19 -40.96 68.41
C LEU A 5 -44.32 -39.74 68.09
N ALA A 6 -44.09 -38.93 69.12
CA ALA A 6 -43.05 -37.92 69.16
C ALA A 6 -41.71 -38.61 69.45
N SER A 7 -40.63 -38.17 68.80
CA SER A 7 -39.30 -38.29 69.40
C SER A 7 -38.36 -37.21 68.90
N SER A 8 -37.63 -36.69 69.88
CA SER A 8 -36.77 -35.53 69.98
C SER A 8 -35.58 -35.53 69.00
N ILE A 9 -35.27 -34.36 68.47
CA ILE A 9 -34.05 -34.07 67.69
C ILE A 9 -32.91 -33.80 68.67
N GLY A 10 -31.91 -34.69 68.71
CA GLY A 10 -30.61 -34.46 69.32
C GLY A 10 -29.59 -34.10 68.24
N VAL A 11 -29.13 -32.85 68.22
CA VAL A 11 -28.05 -32.40 67.34
C VAL A 11 -26.72 -32.80 67.98
N VAL A 12 -26.02 -33.75 67.36
CA VAL A 12 -24.64 -34.10 67.68
C VAL A 12 -23.74 -33.51 66.61
N THR A 13 -22.93 -32.54 67.02
CA THR A 13 -21.86 -31.91 66.23
C THR A 13 -20.69 -32.87 66.09
N ALA A 14 -20.43 -33.35 64.87
CA ALA A 14 -19.19 -34.05 64.52
C ALA A 14 -18.33 -33.13 63.64
N ALA A 15 -17.15 -32.77 64.15
CA ALA A 15 -16.15 -31.99 63.43
C ALA A 15 -15.50 -32.85 62.34
N ALA A 16 -15.66 -32.46 61.07
CA ALA A 16 -14.92 -33.02 59.94
C ALA A 16 -13.73 -32.10 59.62
N LEU A 17 -12.52 -32.65 59.69
CA LEU A 17 -11.29 -32.03 59.19
C LEU A 17 -11.39 -31.86 57.67
N ALA A 18 -11.53 -30.62 57.21
CA ALA A 18 -11.37 -30.26 55.81
C ALA A 18 -9.89 -29.98 55.51
N LEU A 19 -9.25 -30.87 54.74
CA LEU A 19 -7.97 -30.59 54.08
C LEU A 19 -8.20 -29.50 53.02
N PRO A 20 -7.38 -28.44 52.94
CA PRO A 20 -7.50 -27.47 51.86
C PRO A 20 -7.01 -28.13 50.56
N VAL A 21 -7.93 -28.34 49.62
CA VAL A 21 -7.58 -28.59 48.22
C VAL A 21 -6.96 -27.30 47.69
N ALA A 22 -5.64 -27.29 47.55
CA ALA A 22 -4.94 -26.23 46.82
C ALA A 22 -5.39 -26.31 45.36
N LEU A 23 -6.25 -25.39 44.93
CA LEU A 23 -6.53 -25.16 43.52
C LEU A 23 -5.20 -24.78 42.85
N PRO A 24 -4.83 -25.36 41.70
CA PRO A 24 -3.68 -24.87 40.95
C PRO A 24 -3.96 -23.40 40.60
N THR A 25 -3.09 -22.51 41.08
CA THR A 25 -2.99 -21.14 40.59
C THR A 25 -2.93 -21.22 39.07
N PRO A 26 -3.80 -20.50 38.32
CA PRO A 26 -3.61 -20.40 36.89
C PRO A 26 -2.23 -19.78 36.70
N ALA A 27 -1.34 -20.50 36.02
CA ALA A 27 -0.14 -19.88 35.50
C ALA A 27 -0.61 -18.63 34.75
N LEU A 28 -0.08 -17.45 35.11
CA LEU A 28 -0.22 -16.29 34.24
C LEU A 28 0.21 -16.78 32.86
N ALA A 29 -0.72 -16.82 31.92
CA ALA A 29 -0.38 -17.03 30.54
C ALA A 29 0.66 -15.97 30.21
N GLU A 30 1.87 -16.40 29.84
CA GLU A 30 2.80 -15.50 29.16
C GLU A 30 2.02 -14.87 28.02
N ALA A 31 1.94 -13.54 28.01
CA ALA A 31 1.33 -12.81 26.93
C ALA A 31 1.98 -13.30 25.64
N SER A 32 1.17 -13.79 24.69
CA SER A 32 1.62 -14.13 23.35
C SER A 32 2.52 -13.01 22.83
N PRO A 33 3.67 -13.31 22.20
CA PRO A 33 4.58 -12.27 21.74
C PRO A 33 3.82 -11.37 20.76
N VAL A 34 3.59 -10.12 21.17
CA VAL A 34 3.07 -9.08 20.29
C VAL A 34 4.06 -8.97 19.14
N THR A 35 3.63 -9.34 17.93
CA THR A 35 4.41 -9.16 16.71
C THR A 35 4.94 -7.72 16.67
N PRO A 36 6.27 -7.48 16.64
CA PRO A 36 6.79 -6.13 16.73
C PRO A 36 6.18 -5.24 15.65
N ALA A 37 5.47 -4.20 16.08
CA ALA A 37 4.87 -3.22 15.20
C ALA A 37 5.96 -2.53 14.37
N GLY A 38 5.69 -2.33 13.07
CA GLY A 38 6.61 -1.60 12.19
C GLY A 38 6.82 -0.16 12.65
N THR A 39 7.97 0.42 12.33
CA THR A 39 8.34 1.78 12.77
C THR A 39 8.75 2.66 11.59
N THR A 40 8.63 3.98 11.78
CA THR A 40 9.14 4.99 10.84
C THR A 40 10.05 5.93 11.59
N GLN A 41 11.29 6.07 11.13
CA GLN A 41 12.25 7.05 11.63
C GLN A 41 12.45 8.17 10.62
N SER A 42 12.11 9.40 11.00
CA SER A 42 12.27 10.60 10.18
C SER A 42 13.50 11.40 10.62
N LEU A 43 14.44 11.65 9.71
CA LEU A 43 15.67 12.41 9.98
C LEU A 43 15.77 13.62 9.06
N PRO A 44 16.02 14.84 9.57
CA PRO A 44 16.13 16.03 8.74
C PRO A 44 17.35 15.97 7.84
N LEU A 45 17.21 16.43 6.60
CA LEU A 45 18.33 16.63 5.69
C LEU A 45 18.95 18.00 5.96
N VAL A 46 20.27 18.04 6.04
CA VAL A 46 21.05 19.26 6.29
C VAL A 46 21.92 19.58 5.08
N PRO A 47 22.33 20.84 4.90
CA PRO A 47 23.30 21.21 3.86
C PRO A 47 24.54 20.30 3.85
N LEU A 48 24.91 19.78 2.67
CA LEU A 48 26.14 19.02 2.48
C LEU A 48 27.22 19.94 1.89
N GLY A 49 28.23 20.28 2.69
CA GLY A 49 29.36 21.13 2.32
C GLY A 49 29.72 22.13 3.42
N PRO A 50 30.90 22.79 3.35
CA PRO A 50 31.16 23.92 4.23
C PRO A 50 30.09 24.98 3.94
N SER A 51 29.36 25.44 4.98
CA SER A 51 28.68 26.75 4.91
C SER A 51 29.70 27.70 4.32
N ALA A 52 29.47 28.24 3.12
CA ALA A 52 30.45 29.13 2.51
C ALA A 52 30.74 30.22 3.55
N ASP A 53 31.96 30.22 4.10
CA ASP A 53 32.44 31.34 4.88
C ASP A 53 32.16 32.57 4.03
N ARG A 54 31.51 33.55 4.65
CA ARG A 54 31.30 34.85 4.02
C ARG A 54 32.67 35.37 3.64
N THR A 55 33.11 35.17 2.40
CA THR A 55 34.17 35.99 1.83
C THR A 55 33.68 37.43 1.99
N PRO A 56 34.39 38.29 2.74
CA PRO A 56 33.98 39.68 2.90
C PRO A 56 33.83 40.29 1.51
N GLY A 57 32.59 40.57 1.11
CA GLY A 57 32.32 41.24 -0.15
C GLY A 57 32.92 42.64 -0.11
N VAL A 58 33.42 43.09 -1.26
CA VAL A 58 33.76 44.49 -1.51
C VAL A 58 32.57 45.37 -1.07
N PRO A 59 32.79 46.48 -0.33
CA PRO A 59 31.69 47.33 0.14
C PRO A 59 30.81 47.79 -1.03
N GLY A 60 29.52 47.48 -0.99
CA GLY A 60 28.53 47.95 -1.98
C GLY A 60 27.81 46.87 -2.79
N MET A 61 28.16 45.59 -2.65
CA MET A 61 27.42 44.49 -3.29
C MET A 61 26.80 43.57 -2.23
N SER A 62 25.47 43.54 -2.16
CA SER A 62 24.74 42.56 -1.34
C SER A 62 24.92 41.17 -1.96
N ALA A 63 25.80 40.36 -1.36
CA ALA A 63 25.90 38.95 -1.71
C ALA A 63 24.60 38.25 -1.27
N SER A 64 23.76 37.87 -2.24
CA SER A 64 22.64 36.98 -1.94
C SER A 64 23.20 35.68 -1.35
N PRO A 65 22.68 35.18 -0.22
CA PRO A 65 23.17 33.92 0.34
C PRO A 65 23.01 32.81 -0.69
N ARG A 66 24.11 32.17 -1.11
CA ARG A 66 24.04 30.92 -1.87
C ARG A 66 23.44 29.87 -0.95
N LEU A 67 22.21 29.50 -1.23
CA LEU A 67 21.59 28.34 -0.61
C LEU A 67 22.35 27.09 -1.07
N PRO A 68 22.54 26.09 -0.19
CA PRO A 68 23.36 24.93 -0.49
C PRO A 68 22.76 24.13 -1.64
N GLU A 69 23.59 23.89 -2.66
CA GLU A 69 23.24 23.13 -3.88
C GLU A 69 22.95 21.65 -3.58
N ALA A 70 23.36 21.17 -2.42
CA ALA A 70 23.11 19.82 -1.93
C ALA A 70 22.64 19.80 -0.47
N GLN A 71 21.66 18.96 -0.18
CA GLN A 71 21.24 18.60 1.18
C GLN A 71 21.36 17.08 1.37
N GLY A 72 21.43 16.62 2.61
CA GLY A 72 21.53 15.19 2.87
C GLY A 72 21.86 14.85 4.31
N LEU A 73 22.33 13.62 4.50
CA LEU A 73 22.68 13.05 5.79
C LEU A 73 23.98 12.26 5.60
N ALA A 74 25.03 12.66 6.31
CA ALA A 74 26.28 11.90 6.33
C ALA A 74 26.07 10.49 6.91
N ALA A 75 26.91 9.55 6.45
CA ALA A 75 26.85 8.15 6.82
C ALA A 75 26.80 7.98 8.35
N ARG A 76 25.80 7.24 8.82
CA ARG A 76 25.61 6.94 10.23
C ARG A 76 24.84 5.64 10.43
N GLU A 77 24.95 5.08 11.62
CA GLU A 77 24.09 4.01 12.10
C GLU A 77 22.73 4.56 12.55
N VAL A 78 21.69 3.77 12.35
CA VAL A 78 20.29 4.10 12.60
C VAL A 78 19.56 2.85 13.10
N LYS A 79 18.27 2.98 13.46
CA LYS A 79 17.44 1.80 13.73
C LYS A 79 17.29 0.98 12.44
N THR A 80 17.03 -0.32 12.59
CA THR A 80 16.79 -1.20 11.44
C THR A 80 15.64 -0.69 10.59
N PHE A 81 15.80 -0.76 9.27
CA PHE A 81 14.80 -0.38 8.29
C PHE A 81 14.95 -1.23 7.02
N SER A 82 13.93 -1.26 6.17
CA SER A 82 13.97 -1.99 4.88
C SER A 82 13.54 -1.17 3.68
N LEU A 83 12.90 -0.02 3.91
CA LEU A 83 12.46 0.91 2.87
C LEU A 83 12.92 2.33 3.22
N VAL A 84 13.34 3.09 2.22
CA VAL A 84 13.79 4.47 2.35
C VAL A 84 13.10 5.39 1.36
N GLY A 85 12.67 6.57 1.80
CA GLY A 85 12.16 7.63 0.94
C GLY A 85 12.57 9.01 1.44
N VAL A 86 12.32 10.05 0.65
CA VAL A 86 12.53 11.44 1.04
C VAL A 86 11.21 12.19 0.94
N VAL A 87 10.86 12.94 1.98
CA VAL A 87 9.66 13.77 2.06
C VAL A 87 10.00 15.23 2.34
N TRP A 88 9.07 16.13 2.04
CA TRP A 88 9.17 17.57 2.29
C TRP A 88 7.82 18.20 2.62
N ASP A 89 7.83 19.40 3.20
CA ASP A 89 6.65 19.97 3.85
C ASP A 89 5.51 20.28 2.86
N ASP A 90 5.80 20.95 1.75
CA ASP A 90 4.79 21.37 0.78
C ASP A 90 4.62 20.36 -0.35
N VAL A 91 3.50 19.63 -0.33
CA VAL A 91 3.11 18.69 -1.40
C VAL A 91 2.97 19.34 -2.78
N ALA A 92 2.72 20.65 -2.86
CA ALA A 92 2.62 21.34 -4.15
C ALA A 92 3.98 21.69 -4.75
N THR A 93 5.06 21.64 -3.97
CA THR A 93 6.41 21.90 -4.46
C THR A 93 6.99 20.64 -5.10
N GLU A 94 7.36 20.70 -6.38
CA GLU A 94 8.06 19.59 -7.05
C GLU A 94 9.56 19.59 -6.72
N LEU A 95 10.14 18.40 -6.60
CA LEU A 95 11.56 18.20 -6.42
C LEU A 95 12.26 18.11 -7.79
N HIS A 96 12.92 19.18 -8.20
CA HIS A 96 13.81 19.20 -9.37
C HIS A 96 15.25 18.93 -8.95
N GLY A 97 15.62 17.65 -8.91
CA GLY A 97 16.90 17.22 -8.38
C GLY A 97 17.11 15.71 -8.49
N ARG A 98 18.31 15.27 -8.14
CA ARG A 98 18.64 13.86 -8.00
C ARG A 98 18.76 13.50 -6.53
N VAL A 99 17.99 12.51 -6.09
CA VAL A 99 18.11 11.91 -4.76
C VAL A 99 18.89 10.61 -4.89
N GLN A 100 19.95 10.45 -4.09
CA GLN A 100 20.71 9.21 -4.03
C GLN A 100 20.90 8.76 -2.60
N VAL A 101 20.79 7.46 -2.39
CA VAL A 101 20.97 6.81 -1.09
C VAL A 101 21.98 5.69 -1.20
N ARG A 102 22.71 5.43 -0.11
CA ARG A 102 23.38 4.15 0.11
C ARG A 102 23.08 3.67 1.52
N THR A 103 23.00 2.37 1.70
CA THR A 103 22.64 1.76 2.98
C THR A 103 23.66 0.71 3.40
N ARG A 104 23.77 0.50 4.70
CA ARG A 104 24.56 -0.58 5.29
C ARG A 104 23.64 -1.75 5.58
N SER A 105 23.95 -2.92 5.03
CA SER A 105 23.16 -4.13 5.30
C SER A 105 23.37 -4.57 6.75
N ALA A 106 22.26 -4.79 7.48
CA ALA A 106 22.30 -5.30 8.85
C ALA A 106 22.94 -6.70 8.92
N LYS A 107 22.78 -7.51 7.86
CA LYS A 107 23.30 -8.88 7.79
C LYS A 107 24.81 -8.94 7.55
N THR A 108 25.34 -8.10 6.66
CA THR A 108 26.74 -8.20 6.21
C THR A 108 27.62 -7.05 6.69
N SER A 109 27.02 -6.01 7.30
CA SER A 109 27.69 -4.76 7.63
C SER A 109 28.34 -4.04 6.43
N ALA A 110 28.07 -4.46 5.20
CA ALA A 110 28.61 -3.85 3.99
C ALA A 110 27.71 -2.70 3.51
N TRP A 111 28.33 -1.62 3.03
CA TRP A 111 27.65 -0.53 2.37
C TRP A 111 27.35 -0.86 0.91
N SER A 112 26.15 -0.52 0.45
CA SER A 112 25.81 -0.54 -0.97
C SER A 112 26.59 0.54 -1.74
N GLY A 113 26.62 0.42 -3.07
CA GLY A 113 26.84 1.59 -3.93
C GLY A 113 25.71 2.62 -3.79
N TRP A 114 25.92 3.80 -4.36
CA TRP A 114 24.86 4.81 -4.47
C TRP A 114 23.74 4.32 -5.40
N GLN A 115 22.50 4.49 -4.97
CA GLN A 115 21.30 4.14 -5.70
C GLN A 115 20.44 5.39 -5.85
N ASP A 116 19.89 5.61 -7.05
CA ASP A 116 18.93 6.68 -7.28
C ASP A 116 17.58 6.33 -6.63
N VAL A 117 16.91 7.35 -6.06
CA VAL A 117 15.52 7.27 -5.59
C VAL A 117 14.66 8.09 -6.54
N GLU A 118 13.53 7.53 -6.97
CA GLU A 118 12.65 8.15 -7.97
C GLU A 118 11.96 9.39 -7.39
N THR A 119 12.24 10.55 -7.99
CA THR A 119 11.81 11.87 -7.50
C THR A 119 10.48 12.32 -8.08
N HIS A 120 10.04 11.72 -9.19
CA HIS A 120 8.73 11.99 -9.79
C HIS A 120 7.70 11.05 -9.17
N ASN A 121 7.14 11.48 -8.03
CA ASN A 121 6.08 10.76 -7.32
C ASN A 121 4.94 11.67 -6.81
N SER A 122 4.99 12.98 -7.13
CA SER A 122 3.92 13.94 -6.79
C SER A 122 2.58 13.61 -7.46
N GLU A 123 2.58 12.78 -8.49
CA GLU A 123 1.43 12.29 -9.25
C GLU A 123 0.60 11.22 -8.53
N HIS A 124 1.25 10.49 -7.62
CA HIS A 124 0.61 9.51 -6.76
C HIS A 124 0.10 10.28 -5.56
N ALA A 125 -1.09 10.86 -5.66
CA ALA A 125 -1.68 11.63 -4.58
C ALA A 125 -3.19 11.70 -4.77
N ALA A 126 -3.88 12.09 -3.70
CA ALA A 126 -5.29 12.40 -3.77
C ALA A 126 -5.55 13.61 -4.69
N ASP A 127 -6.73 13.60 -5.33
CA ASP A 127 -7.16 14.66 -6.21
C ASP A 127 -7.14 16.02 -5.47
N PRO A 128 -6.88 17.15 -6.17
CA PRO A 128 -6.75 18.46 -5.54
C PRO A 128 -7.89 18.84 -4.58
N ASP A 129 -9.13 18.48 -4.90
CA ASP A 129 -10.31 18.79 -4.09
C ASP A 129 -10.75 17.64 -3.17
N ALA A 130 -10.01 16.53 -3.14
CA ALA A 130 -10.35 15.41 -2.27
C ALA A 130 -10.15 15.82 -0.80
N VAL A 131 -11.06 15.36 0.08
CA VAL A 131 -10.97 15.57 1.54
C VAL A 131 -9.60 15.13 2.08
N GLU A 132 -9.03 14.06 1.51
CA GLU A 132 -7.68 13.56 1.80
C GLU A 132 -6.60 14.65 1.69
N ARG A 133 -6.65 15.46 0.63
CA ARG A 133 -5.67 16.54 0.40
C ARG A 133 -5.91 17.76 1.28
N GLY A 134 -7.18 18.03 1.62
CA GLY A 134 -7.57 19.13 2.52
C GLY A 134 -7.21 18.91 3.99
N SER A 135 -6.69 17.74 4.38
CA SER A 135 -6.35 17.38 5.76
C SER A 135 -5.17 18.17 6.35
N GLY A 136 -4.37 18.85 5.50
CA GLY A 136 -3.15 19.56 5.91
C GLY A 136 -1.99 18.66 6.34
N ARG A 137 -2.15 17.33 6.25
CA ARG A 137 -1.13 16.34 6.65
C ARG A 137 -0.28 15.83 5.49
N VAL A 138 -0.70 16.09 4.25
CA VAL A 138 -0.07 15.53 3.05
C VAL A 138 1.26 16.23 2.78
N ARG A 139 2.30 15.43 2.54
CA ARG A 139 3.66 15.87 2.23
C ARG A 139 4.01 15.57 0.78
N GLY A 140 4.96 16.32 0.23
CA GLY A 140 5.62 15.91 -1.00
C GLY A 140 6.58 14.75 -0.68
N ALA A 141 6.69 13.79 -1.60
CA ALA A 141 7.41 12.55 -1.35
C ALA A 141 8.00 11.96 -2.63
N THR A 142 9.18 11.37 -2.53
CA THR A 142 9.73 10.48 -3.57
C THR A 142 9.00 9.15 -3.60
N ALA A 143 9.09 8.39 -4.69
CA ALA A 143 8.74 6.97 -4.65
C ALA A 143 9.83 6.24 -3.85
N PRO A 144 9.47 5.46 -2.82
CA PRO A 144 10.44 4.95 -1.88
C PRO A 144 11.15 3.70 -2.42
N LEU A 145 12.41 3.51 -2.04
CA LEU A 145 13.27 2.41 -2.48
C LEU A 145 13.31 1.28 -1.43
N TRP A 146 13.09 0.04 -1.86
CA TRP A 146 13.34 -1.14 -1.04
C TRP A 146 14.84 -1.44 -1.03
N VAL A 147 15.43 -1.46 0.16
CA VAL A 147 16.87 -1.67 0.39
C VAL A 147 17.18 -2.97 1.13
N GLY A 148 16.14 -3.68 1.58
CA GLY A 148 16.28 -4.82 2.49
C GLY A 148 16.79 -4.39 3.86
N GLU A 149 16.90 -5.34 4.78
CA GLU A 149 17.26 -5.06 6.17
C GLU A 149 18.61 -4.33 6.28
N SER A 150 18.54 -3.08 6.73
CA SER A 150 19.63 -2.12 6.79
C SER A 150 19.67 -1.43 8.15
N ASP A 151 20.86 -1.10 8.64
CA ASP A 151 21.11 -0.47 9.94
C ASP A 151 21.98 0.80 9.84
N GLY A 152 22.31 1.21 8.61
CA GLY A 152 23.05 2.43 8.33
C GLY A 152 22.57 3.09 7.05
N VAL A 153 22.65 4.42 6.99
CA VAL A 153 22.19 5.19 5.84
C VAL A 153 23.07 6.41 5.57
N GLU A 154 23.19 6.75 4.29
CA GLU A 154 23.67 8.03 3.81
C GLU A 154 22.79 8.47 2.64
N VAL A 155 22.44 9.75 2.61
CA VAL A 155 21.61 10.33 1.54
C VAL A 155 22.19 11.66 1.08
N ARG A 156 22.08 11.90 -0.22
CA ARG A 156 22.36 13.20 -0.84
C ARG A 156 21.25 13.55 -1.82
N VAL A 157 20.86 14.82 -1.81
CA VAL A 157 19.90 15.43 -2.70
C VAL A 157 20.62 16.58 -3.38
N GLN A 158 20.76 16.52 -4.69
CA GLN A 158 21.42 17.54 -5.49
C GLN A 158 20.38 18.24 -6.36
N ALA A 159 20.33 19.56 -6.30
CA ALA A 159 19.47 20.33 -7.20
C ALA A 159 19.93 20.16 -8.65
N GLU A 160 18.99 20.12 -9.59
CA GLU A 160 19.35 20.23 -11.01
C GLU A 160 20.00 21.59 -11.28
N PRO A 161 21.05 21.67 -12.13
CA PRO A 161 21.60 22.95 -12.55
C PRO A 161 20.51 23.79 -13.24
N ALA A 162 20.47 25.10 -12.97
CA ALA A 162 19.57 25.98 -13.72
C ALA A 162 19.83 25.86 -15.23
N ALA A 163 18.75 25.81 -16.01
CA ALA A 163 18.87 25.96 -17.45
C ALA A 163 19.54 27.32 -17.77
N PRO A 164 20.38 27.41 -18.81
CA PRO A 164 21.07 28.66 -19.17
C PRO A 164 20.12 29.84 -19.43
N SER A 165 18.86 29.55 -19.79
CA SER A 165 17.80 30.53 -20.05
C SER A 165 17.06 31.03 -18.79
N THR A 166 17.27 30.39 -17.63
CA THR A 166 16.61 30.74 -16.36
C THR A 166 17.60 31.34 -15.38
N ARG A 167 17.34 32.57 -14.91
CA ARG A 167 18.22 33.32 -14.00
C ARG A 167 18.21 32.82 -12.54
N ALA A 168 17.37 31.83 -12.20
CA ALA A 168 17.22 31.32 -10.84
C ALA A 168 17.61 29.83 -10.77
N PRO A 169 18.49 29.43 -9.83
CA PRO A 169 18.77 28.02 -9.57
C PRO A 169 17.50 27.28 -9.12
N SER A 170 17.34 26.03 -9.57
CA SER A 170 16.37 25.07 -9.04
C SER A 170 16.55 24.98 -7.53
N ARG A 171 15.52 25.31 -6.76
CA ARG A 171 15.59 25.27 -5.30
C ARG A 171 15.07 23.92 -4.82
N LEU A 172 15.83 23.28 -3.95
CA LEU A 172 15.33 22.09 -3.26
C LEU A 172 14.16 22.48 -2.34
N PRO A 173 13.15 21.61 -2.17
CA PRO A 173 12.04 21.83 -1.25
C PRO A 173 12.52 22.09 0.18
N THR A 174 11.70 22.81 0.95
CA THR A 174 11.98 23.08 2.37
C THR A 174 11.56 21.91 3.24
N GLY A 175 12.22 21.75 4.40
CA GLY A 175 11.84 20.75 5.39
C GLY A 175 12.12 19.31 4.98
N MET A 176 13.04 19.09 4.03
CA MET A 176 13.34 17.74 3.55
C MET A 176 13.80 16.81 4.67
N ARG A 177 13.27 15.58 4.67
CA ARG A 177 13.59 14.53 5.62
C ARG A 177 13.75 13.21 4.89
N ILE A 178 14.67 12.37 5.37
CA ILE A 178 14.71 10.96 5.00
C ILE A 178 13.82 10.16 5.94
N GLU A 179 13.00 9.30 5.36
CA GLU A 179 12.07 8.41 6.05
C GLU A 179 12.60 6.98 5.93
N LEU A 180 12.89 6.38 7.07
CA LEU A 180 13.41 5.02 7.20
C LEU A 180 12.30 4.15 7.78
N VAL A 181 11.80 3.19 7.00
CA VAL A 181 10.64 2.39 7.36
C VAL A 181 11.05 0.95 7.65
N ASP A 182 10.75 0.51 8.86
CA ASP A 182 10.75 -0.90 9.26
C ASP A 182 9.34 -1.48 9.04
N PRO A 183 9.18 -2.51 8.19
CA PRO A 183 7.88 -3.16 7.96
C PRO A 183 7.30 -3.85 9.20
N GLY A 184 8.11 -4.06 10.25
CA GLY A 184 7.73 -4.88 11.40
C GLY A 184 7.70 -6.38 11.07
N ALA A 185 7.52 -7.17 12.10
CA ALA A 185 7.45 -8.62 11.95
C ALA A 185 6.18 -9.06 11.21
N GLU A 186 6.27 -10.21 10.56
CA GLU A 186 5.12 -10.83 9.91
C GLU A 186 4.15 -11.37 10.97
N ALA A 187 2.86 -11.12 10.81
CA ALA A 187 1.85 -11.68 11.70
C ALA A 187 1.87 -13.22 11.60
N PRO A 188 1.75 -13.96 12.72
CA PRO A 188 1.65 -15.42 12.67
C PRO A 188 0.49 -15.85 11.76
N GLY A 189 0.79 -16.66 10.71
CA GLY A 189 -0.21 -17.21 9.78
C GLY A 189 -0.35 -16.52 8.41
N ALA A 190 0.48 -15.52 8.09
CA ALA A 190 0.44 -14.74 6.84
C ALA A 190 1.23 -15.35 5.65
N GLY A 191 1.68 -16.60 5.76
CA GLY A 191 2.48 -17.26 4.72
C GLY A 191 1.64 -17.75 3.52
N PRO A 192 2.12 -17.61 2.26
CA PRO A 192 1.41 -18.05 1.06
C PRO A 192 1.35 -19.58 0.87
N ASP A 193 2.05 -20.37 1.69
CA ASP A 193 2.21 -21.84 1.53
C ASP A 193 1.28 -22.68 2.42
N GLY A 194 0.16 -22.13 2.89
CA GLY A 194 -0.83 -22.81 3.74
C GLY A 194 -1.63 -23.92 3.04
N LYS A 195 -0.98 -24.95 2.50
CA LYS A 195 -1.64 -26.24 2.23
C LYS A 195 -1.90 -26.94 3.56
N ASN A 196 -3.02 -26.63 4.21
CA ASN A 196 -3.72 -27.53 5.14
C ASN A 196 -5.08 -26.91 5.48
N GLY A 197 -6.09 -27.20 4.64
CA GLY A 197 -7.48 -27.12 5.04
C GLY A 197 -7.80 -28.28 5.98
N GLY A 198 -7.75 -28.04 7.28
CA GLY A 198 -8.32 -28.90 8.32
C GLY A 198 -9.31 -28.08 9.14
N PRO A 199 -10.39 -28.68 9.68
CA PRO A 199 -11.42 -27.93 10.38
C PRO A 199 -10.82 -27.29 11.64
N VAL A 200 -11.02 -25.97 11.76
CA VAL A 200 -10.60 -25.19 12.91
C VAL A 200 -11.41 -25.65 14.12
N GLY A 201 -10.73 -26.28 15.07
CA GLY A 201 -11.26 -26.56 16.40
C GLY A 201 -11.31 -25.31 17.26
N ASP A 202 -12.23 -25.33 18.22
CA ASP A 202 -12.69 -24.20 19.02
C ASP A 202 -11.60 -23.44 19.81
N ASP A 203 -11.67 -22.12 19.71
CA ASP A 203 -11.49 -21.08 20.75
C ASP A 203 -10.16 -21.00 21.55
N LYS A 204 -9.28 -20.07 21.10
CA LYS A 204 -8.75 -18.94 21.90
C LYS A 204 -8.43 -17.77 20.96
N GLY A 205 -9.32 -16.79 20.91
CA GLY A 205 -9.29 -15.69 19.94
C GLY A 205 -8.07 -14.77 20.03
N ASP A 206 -7.31 -14.72 18.94
CA ASP A 206 -6.69 -13.47 18.49
C ASP A 206 -7.80 -12.57 17.95
N GLY A 207 -8.47 -11.86 18.87
CA GLY A 207 -9.61 -11.00 18.53
C GLY A 207 -9.22 -9.97 17.47
N LEU A 208 -10.01 -9.89 16.39
CA LEU A 208 -9.88 -8.81 15.42
C LEU A 208 -10.10 -7.47 16.12
N THR A 209 -9.21 -6.49 15.92
CA THR A 209 -9.54 -5.12 16.29
C THR A 209 -10.74 -4.65 15.48
N MET A 210 -11.41 -3.58 15.93
CA MET A 210 -12.57 -3.03 15.21
C MET A 210 -12.19 -2.62 13.78
N GLU A 211 -11.00 -2.06 13.59
CA GLU A 211 -10.47 -1.62 12.29
C GLU A 211 -10.17 -2.81 11.37
N MET A 212 -9.64 -3.91 11.94
CA MET A 212 -9.45 -5.18 11.22
C MET A 212 -10.77 -5.83 10.84
N ALA A 213 -11.74 -5.82 11.75
CA ALA A 213 -13.09 -6.32 11.49
C ALA A 213 -13.79 -5.49 10.40
N GLU A 214 -13.69 -4.16 10.43
CA GLU A 214 -14.25 -3.27 9.41
C GLU A 214 -13.64 -3.56 8.02
N SER A 215 -12.30 -3.64 7.93
CA SER A 215 -11.63 -3.95 6.67
C SER A 215 -12.01 -5.33 6.16
N SER A 216 -12.05 -6.34 7.04
CA SER A 216 -12.38 -7.70 6.63
C SER A 216 -13.86 -7.87 6.28
N ALA A 217 -14.78 -7.18 6.97
CA ALA A 217 -16.20 -7.24 6.68
C ALA A 217 -16.50 -6.67 5.28
N ALA A 218 -15.68 -5.74 4.79
CA ALA A 218 -15.83 -5.21 3.44
C ALA A 218 -15.51 -6.24 2.33
N ASN A 219 -14.87 -7.36 2.68
CA ASN A 219 -14.65 -8.49 1.79
C ASN A 219 -15.80 -9.50 1.81
N LEU A 220 -16.80 -9.36 2.70
CA LEU A 220 -18.02 -10.16 2.58
C LEU A 220 -18.79 -9.74 1.31
N PRO A 221 -19.33 -10.70 0.53
CA PRO A 221 -19.44 -12.15 0.81
C PRO A 221 -18.28 -13.02 0.27
N HIS A 222 -17.21 -12.43 -0.24
CA HIS A 222 -16.14 -13.14 -0.98
C HIS A 222 -15.23 -14.01 -0.10
N ALA A 223 -15.12 -13.68 1.19
CA ALA A 223 -14.35 -14.43 2.17
C ALA A 223 -14.90 -14.22 3.59
N GLU A 224 -14.64 -15.18 4.48
CA GLU A 224 -15.02 -15.12 5.89
C GLU A 224 -14.33 -13.96 6.63
N LEU A 225 -14.94 -13.53 7.73
CA LEU A 225 -14.37 -12.49 8.58
C LEU A 225 -13.02 -12.96 9.13
N GLY A 226 -11.98 -12.17 8.88
CA GLY A 226 -10.62 -12.48 9.27
C GLY A 226 -9.88 -13.43 8.34
N ALA A 227 -10.38 -13.73 7.14
CA ALA A 227 -9.66 -14.55 6.17
C ALA A 227 -8.37 -13.86 5.69
N ASN A 228 -7.30 -14.65 5.53
CA ASN A 228 -6.01 -14.18 4.98
C ASN A 228 -6.02 -14.10 3.44
N GLU A 229 -6.98 -14.74 2.79
CA GLU A 229 -7.11 -14.74 1.34
C GLU A 229 -8.56 -14.84 0.91
N ILE A 230 -8.84 -14.25 -0.24
CA ILE A 230 -10.03 -14.52 -1.04
C ILE A 230 -9.62 -15.56 -2.07
N ILE A 231 -10.30 -16.71 -2.05
CA ILE A 231 -9.97 -17.84 -2.92
C ILE A 231 -10.24 -17.49 -4.39
N ALA A 232 -9.40 -18.07 -5.26
CA ALA A 232 -9.61 -18.00 -6.69
C ALA A 232 -10.89 -18.75 -7.08
N LEU A 233 -11.60 -18.21 -8.07
CA LEU A 233 -12.76 -18.86 -8.67
C LEU A 233 -12.54 -18.99 -10.17
N ASP A 234 -13.15 -20.02 -10.76
CA ASP A 234 -13.27 -20.05 -12.21
C ASP A 234 -14.30 -19.01 -12.70
N LYS A 235 -14.53 -18.95 -14.01
CA LYS A 235 -15.44 -17.96 -14.58
C LYS A 235 -16.89 -18.16 -14.12
N ALA A 236 -17.37 -19.39 -14.10
CA ALA A 236 -18.78 -19.68 -13.78
C ALA A 236 -19.07 -19.35 -12.32
N ASP A 237 -18.19 -19.79 -11.42
CA ASP A 237 -18.30 -19.52 -9.99
C ASP A 237 -18.14 -18.02 -9.70
N SER A 238 -17.24 -17.33 -10.41
CA SER A 238 -17.09 -15.86 -10.27
C SER A 238 -18.36 -15.11 -10.66
N THR A 239 -19.07 -15.55 -11.69
CA THR A 239 -20.35 -14.95 -12.09
C THR A 239 -21.42 -15.21 -11.02
N ALA A 240 -21.52 -16.44 -10.51
CA ALA A 240 -22.49 -16.78 -9.46
C ALA A 240 -22.24 -16.00 -8.15
N ASP A 241 -20.99 -15.94 -7.71
CA ASP A 241 -20.54 -15.17 -6.54
C ASP A 241 -20.86 -13.68 -6.69
N ALA A 242 -20.62 -13.10 -7.88
CA ALA A 242 -20.92 -11.71 -8.13
C ALA A 242 -22.44 -11.41 -8.11
N ILE A 243 -23.28 -12.32 -8.65
CA ILE A 243 -24.75 -12.19 -8.60
C ILE A 243 -25.23 -12.20 -7.15
N TYR A 244 -24.72 -13.13 -6.35
CA TYR A 244 -25.02 -13.21 -4.92
C TYR A 244 -24.58 -11.93 -4.19
N ALA A 245 -23.36 -11.45 -4.45
CA ALA A 245 -22.80 -10.25 -3.81
C ALA A 245 -23.51 -8.95 -4.20
N SER A 246 -24.22 -8.93 -5.32
CA SER A 246 -25.02 -7.78 -5.77
C SER A 246 -26.48 -7.84 -5.34
N ASP A 247 -26.88 -8.80 -4.50
CA ASP A 247 -28.30 -9.08 -4.21
C ASP A 247 -29.14 -9.27 -5.49
N GLY A 248 -28.55 -9.83 -6.54
CA GLY A 248 -29.17 -9.99 -7.86
C GLY A 248 -29.24 -8.74 -8.74
N GLU A 249 -28.69 -7.59 -8.32
CA GLU A 249 -28.75 -6.32 -9.08
C GLU A 249 -27.73 -6.19 -10.21
N LEU A 250 -26.85 -7.19 -10.43
CA LEU A 250 -25.94 -7.18 -11.57
C LEU A 250 -26.71 -7.12 -12.89
N SER A 251 -26.37 -6.15 -13.74
CA SER A 251 -26.98 -6.03 -15.06
C SER A 251 -26.79 -7.32 -15.87
N GLU A 252 -27.85 -7.80 -16.54
CA GLU A 252 -27.79 -8.96 -17.45
C GLU A 252 -26.68 -8.82 -18.51
N ALA A 253 -26.39 -7.58 -18.93
CA ALA A 253 -25.34 -7.29 -19.90
C ALA A 253 -23.90 -7.50 -19.37
N ALA A 254 -23.68 -7.45 -18.05
CA ALA A 254 -22.36 -7.63 -17.42
C ALA A 254 -22.10 -9.08 -17.01
N ALA A 255 -23.14 -9.79 -16.54
CA ALA A 255 -23.06 -11.17 -16.06
C ALA A 255 -22.25 -12.15 -16.94
N PRO A 256 -22.38 -12.16 -18.29
CA PRO A 256 -21.63 -13.10 -19.13
C PRO A 256 -20.15 -12.74 -19.29
N PHE A 257 -19.72 -11.54 -18.90
CA PHE A 257 -18.37 -11.00 -19.13
C PHE A 257 -17.57 -10.75 -17.85
N ILE A 258 -17.96 -11.37 -16.74
CA ILE A 258 -17.15 -11.42 -15.53
C ILE A 258 -16.04 -12.47 -15.76
N GLY A 259 -14.78 -12.07 -15.64
CA GLY A 259 -13.64 -12.99 -15.74
C GLY A 259 -13.44 -13.82 -14.47
N PRO A 260 -12.60 -14.87 -14.49
CA PRO A 260 -12.28 -15.65 -13.31
C PRO A 260 -11.60 -14.78 -12.22
N ARG A 261 -12.11 -14.83 -10.99
CA ARG A 261 -11.54 -14.13 -9.83
C ARG A 261 -10.17 -14.74 -9.49
N PRO A 262 -9.07 -13.96 -9.53
CA PRO A 262 -7.78 -14.46 -9.06
C PRO A 262 -7.83 -14.68 -7.54
N ARG A 263 -6.90 -15.49 -7.02
CA ARG A 263 -6.61 -15.51 -5.58
C ARG A 263 -6.09 -14.13 -5.18
N ILE A 264 -6.62 -13.56 -4.10
CA ILE A 264 -6.22 -12.25 -3.57
C ILE A 264 -5.81 -12.43 -2.12
N VAL A 265 -4.58 -12.06 -1.77
CA VAL A 265 -4.13 -11.98 -0.38
C VAL A 265 -4.80 -10.74 0.25
N THR A 266 -5.58 -10.94 1.31
CA THR A 266 -6.30 -9.85 1.97
C THR A 266 -5.34 -8.97 2.75
N ARG A 267 -5.83 -7.81 3.21
CA ARG A 267 -5.07 -6.94 4.11
C ARG A 267 -4.57 -7.65 5.35
N ARG A 268 -5.39 -8.51 5.97
CA ARG A 268 -4.93 -9.39 7.06
C ARG A 268 -3.83 -10.33 6.60
N GLY A 269 -4.01 -10.95 5.43
CA GLY A 269 -3.08 -11.93 4.89
C GLY A 269 -1.67 -11.41 4.59
N TRP A 270 -1.50 -10.13 4.27
CA TRP A 270 -0.17 -9.53 4.12
C TRP A 270 0.33 -8.77 5.36
N GLY A 271 -0.48 -8.75 6.43
CA GLY A 271 -0.16 -8.13 7.71
C GLY A 271 -0.36 -6.61 7.74
N ALA A 272 -1.40 -6.10 7.08
CA ALA A 272 -1.78 -4.70 7.17
C ALA A 272 -2.06 -4.28 8.62
N ASP A 273 -1.44 -3.18 9.03
CA ASP A 273 -1.71 -2.54 10.31
C ASP A 273 -2.87 -1.56 10.16
N GLU A 274 -4.10 -2.06 10.37
CA GLU A 274 -5.32 -1.28 10.14
C GLU A 274 -5.46 -0.06 11.06
N SER A 275 -4.66 0.03 12.13
CA SER A 275 -4.62 1.21 12.98
C SER A 275 -4.01 2.44 12.30
N LEU A 276 -3.27 2.25 11.19
CA LEU A 276 -2.64 3.35 10.46
C LEU A 276 -3.65 4.09 9.58
N ARG A 277 -4.57 3.37 8.91
CA ARG A 277 -5.50 4.01 7.97
C ARG A 277 -6.53 4.86 8.71
N GLU A 278 -7.08 5.82 7.99
CA GLU A 278 -8.29 6.48 8.45
C GLU A 278 -9.51 5.54 8.44
N PRO A 279 -10.47 5.74 9.35
CA PRO A 279 -11.70 4.97 9.39
C PRO A 279 -12.61 5.32 8.21
N GLY A 280 -13.47 4.37 7.84
CA GLY A 280 -14.47 4.53 6.79
C GLY A 280 -13.93 4.46 5.36
N PHE A 281 -14.80 4.07 4.44
CA PHE A 281 -14.49 3.92 3.02
C PHE A 281 -15.18 5.00 2.19
N VAL A 282 -14.46 5.53 1.19
CA VAL A 282 -15.05 6.45 0.21
C VAL A 282 -15.28 5.69 -1.08
N TYR A 283 -16.52 5.59 -1.52
CA TYR A 283 -16.87 4.92 -2.77
C TYR A 283 -17.18 5.94 -3.88
N THR A 284 -16.81 5.57 -5.10
CA THR A 284 -17.21 6.25 -6.32
C THR A 284 -18.43 5.54 -6.94
N ASN A 285 -18.91 6.00 -8.10
CA ASN A 285 -20.12 5.43 -8.68
C ASN A 285 -19.86 4.09 -9.38
N THR A 286 -18.68 3.89 -9.96
CA THR A 286 -18.37 2.72 -10.80
C THR A 286 -16.86 2.56 -10.96
N VAL A 287 -16.41 1.52 -11.68
CA VAL A 287 -15.05 1.47 -12.25
C VAL A 287 -15.16 1.52 -13.77
N LYS A 288 -14.66 2.60 -14.37
CA LYS A 288 -14.58 2.81 -15.82
C LYS A 288 -13.24 2.37 -16.39
N ALA A 289 -12.17 2.50 -15.62
CA ALA A 289 -10.81 2.17 -16.05
C ALA A 289 -9.95 1.59 -14.92
N ALA A 290 -8.94 0.84 -15.33
CA ALA A 290 -7.83 0.38 -14.50
C ALA A 290 -6.55 1.12 -14.91
N PHE A 291 -5.92 1.83 -13.98
CA PHE A 291 -4.60 2.41 -14.16
C PHE A 291 -3.53 1.46 -13.62
N VAL A 292 -2.63 1.02 -14.49
CA VAL A 292 -1.47 0.20 -14.14
C VAL A 292 -0.30 1.11 -13.79
N HIS A 293 0.30 0.83 -12.65
CA HIS A 293 1.42 1.54 -12.04
C HIS A 293 2.58 0.58 -11.80
N HIS A 294 3.78 1.13 -11.61
CA HIS A 294 4.82 0.45 -10.86
C HIS A 294 5.02 1.13 -9.52
N SER A 295 5.61 0.47 -8.52
CA SER A 295 5.92 1.14 -7.25
C SER A 295 7.20 1.98 -7.30
N ALA A 296 8.02 1.80 -8.35
CA ALA A 296 9.37 2.36 -8.50
C ALA A 296 10.33 2.01 -7.35
N SER A 297 10.00 0.99 -6.55
CA SER A 297 10.72 0.64 -5.32
C SER A 297 11.91 -0.31 -5.52
N GLY A 298 12.34 -0.56 -6.75
CA GLY A 298 13.39 -1.53 -7.08
C GLY A 298 12.89 -2.99 -7.08
N ASN A 299 13.70 -3.88 -7.66
CA ASN A 299 13.31 -5.27 -7.94
C ASN A 299 14.02 -6.33 -7.07
N ASN A 300 14.81 -5.89 -6.08
CA ASN A 300 15.76 -6.74 -5.36
C ASN A 300 15.16 -7.54 -4.19
N TYR A 301 13.86 -7.40 -3.91
CA TYR A 301 13.16 -8.21 -2.90
C TYR A 301 12.95 -9.66 -3.39
N ALA A 302 12.90 -10.66 -2.52
CA ALA A 302 12.46 -12.01 -2.88
C ALA A 302 10.92 -12.11 -2.81
N CYS A 303 10.28 -13.06 -3.52
CA CYS A 303 8.80 -13.19 -3.50
C CYS A 303 8.24 -13.26 -2.07
N LYS A 304 8.92 -14.00 -1.18
CA LYS A 304 8.55 -14.12 0.23
C LYS A 304 8.58 -12.80 1.00
N ASP A 305 9.33 -11.81 0.53
CA ASP A 305 9.45 -10.49 1.14
C ASP A 305 8.36 -9.52 0.63
N ALA A 306 7.55 -9.91 -0.36
CA ALA A 306 6.51 -9.04 -0.93
C ALA A 306 5.50 -8.50 0.11
N PRO A 307 5.03 -9.28 1.11
CA PRO A 307 4.22 -8.73 2.20
C PRO A 307 4.94 -7.64 2.99
N ALA A 308 6.25 -7.80 3.26
CA ALA A 308 7.04 -6.78 3.96
C ALA A 308 7.22 -5.51 3.11
N VAL A 309 7.49 -5.66 1.80
CA VAL A 309 7.52 -4.53 0.85
C VAL A 309 6.18 -3.77 0.89
N LEU A 310 5.06 -4.49 0.85
CA LEU A 310 3.73 -3.90 0.86
C LEU A 310 3.42 -3.18 2.19
N ARG A 311 3.76 -3.77 3.34
CA ARG A 311 3.64 -3.11 4.66
C ARG A 311 4.49 -1.84 4.74
N SER A 312 5.71 -1.85 4.20
CA SER A 312 6.56 -0.68 4.16
C SER A 312 5.97 0.43 3.27
N LEU A 313 5.47 0.10 2.08
CA LEU A 313 4.84 1.07 1.18
C LEU A 313 3.55 1.65 1.80
N TYR A 314 2.74 0.82 2.43
CA TYR A 314 1.55 1.25 3.15
C TYR A 314 1.88 2.24 4.27
N ARG A 315 2.85 1.88 5.13
CA ARG A 315 3.32 2.74 6.21
C ARG A 315 3.91 4.05 5.69
N TYR A 316 4.68 4.01 4.59
CA TYR A 316 5.21 5.22 3.95
C TYR A 316 4.09 6.13 3.43
N HIS A 317 3.10 5.60 2.71
CA HIS A 317 1.97 6.40 2.24
C HIS A 317 1.23 7.09 3.40
N VAL A 318 0.96 6.37 4.48
CA VAL A 318 0.16 6.92 5.59
C VAL A 318 0.98 7.82 6.51
N LEU A 319 2.10 7.34 7.06
CA LEU A 319 2.83 8.06 8.11
C LEU A 319 3.79 9.12 7.54
N SER A 320 4.41 8.82 6.40
CA SER A 320 5.40 9.71 5.78
C SER A 320 4.72 10.68 4.81
N SER A 321 3.92 10.20 3.86
CA SER A 321 3.24 11.03 2.86
C SER A 321 1.92 11.63 3.35
N GLY A 322 1.35 11.15 4.45
CA GLY A 322 0.13 11.69 5.07
C GLY A 322 -1.17 11.28 4.39
N TRP A 323 -1.18 10.18 3.63
CA TRP A 323 -2.37 9.67 2.95
C TRP A 323 -3.28 8.92 3.92
N ARG A 324 -4.54 8.73 3.53
CA ARG A 324 -5.55 8.08 4.39
C ARG A 324 -5.38 6.57 4.48
N ASP A 325 -4.80 5.96 3.45
CA ASP A 325 -4.55 4.52 3.34
C ASP A 325 -3.53 4.29 2.21
N PHE A 326 -3.24 3.03 1.87
CA PHE A 326 -2.55 2.67 0.64
C PHE A 326 -3.27 3.24 -0.59
N GLY A 327 -2.56 4.02 -1.43
CA GLY A 327 -3.19 4.78 -2.51
C GLY A 327 -3.72 3.94 -3.69
N TYR A 328 -3.27 2.70 -3.82
CA TYR A 328 -3.69 1.80 -4.91
C TYR A 328 -4.77 0.82 -4.43
N ASN A 329 -5.72 0.47 -5.29
CA ASN A 329 -6.75 -0.51 -4.96
C ASN A 329 -6.18 -1.93 -4.83
N PHE A 330 -5.17 -2.26 -5.65
CA PHE A 330 -4.49 -3.55 -5.63
C PHE A 330 -2.98 -3.38 -5.80
N ALA A 331 -2.23 -4.37 -5.31
CA ALA A 331 -0.83 -4.55 -5.65
C ALA A 331 -0.59 -5.92 -6.30
N VAL A 332 0.42 -6.02 -7.15
CA VAL A 332 0.86 -7.26 -7.80
C VAL A 332 2.38 -7.38 -7.64
N ASP A 333 2.86 -8.47 -7.05
CA ASP A 333 4.30 -8.72 -6.96
C ASP A 333 4.88 -9.27 -8.27
N LYS A 334 6.21 -9.36 -8.34
CA LYS A 334 6.92 -9.89 -9.51
C LYS A 334 6.68 -11.39 -9.75
N CYS A 335 6.05 -12.07 -8.80
CA CYS A 335 5.79 -13.50 -8.78
C CYS A 335 4.32 -13.84 -9.14
N GLY A 336 3.50 -12.82 -9.36
CA GLY A 336 2.11 -12.94 -9.80
C GLY A 336 1.09 -13.00 -8.66
N THR A 337 1.49 -12.75 -7.41
CA THR A 337 0.56 -12.66 -6.29
C THR A 337 -0.21 -11.36 -6.36
N VAL A 338 -1.53 -11.42 -6.23
CA VAL A 338 -2.40 -10.24 -6.13
C VAL A 338 -2.69 -9.98 -4.65
N TYR A 339 -2.54 -8.72 -4.24
CA TYR A 339 -2.80 -8.25 -2.88
C TYR A 339 -3.92 -7.22 -2.90
N GLU A 340 -4.80 -7.30 -1.92
CA GLU A 340 -5.73 -6.22 -1.58
C GLU A 340 -4.93 -4.99 -1.15
N GLY A 341 -5.16 -3.86 -1.82
CA GLY A 341 -4.56 -2.57 -1.50
C GLY A 341 -5.48 -1.76 -0.60
N ARG A 342 -6.11 -0.71 -1.14
CA ARG A 342 -7.01 0.18 -0.39
C ARG A 342 -8.22 -0.57 0.17
N ALA A 343 -8.44 -0.43 1.49
CA ALA A 343 -9.46 -1.17 2.22
C ALA A 343 -10.88 -0.91 1.66
N GLY A 344 -11.69 -1.98 1.64
CA GLY A 344 -13.06 -1.95 1.13
C GLY A 344 -13.20 -1.98 -0.40
N GLY A 345 -12.08 -2.10 -1.12
CA GLY A 345 -12.03 -1.97 -2.57
C GLY A 345 -12.16 -3.25 -3.39
N VAL A 346 -12.15 -4.44 -2.79
CA VAL A 346 -11.95 -5.68 -3.55
C VAL A 346 -13.04 -5.88 -4.60
N SER A 347 -14.31 -5.88 -4.21
CA SER A 347 -15.45 -5.96 -5.14
C SER A 347 -16.10 -4.60 -5.44
N ARG A 348 -15.92 -3.59 -4.57
CA ARG A 348 -16.56 -2.25 -4.67
C ARG A 348 -15.66 -1.17 -5.29
N PRO A 349 -16.23 -0.06 -5.81
CA PRO A 349 -15.47 1.02 -6.46
C PRO A 349 -14.89 2.02 -5.44
N VAL A 350 -14.04 1.56 -4.52
CA VAL A 350 -13.40 2.45 -3.53
C VAL A 350 -12.48 3.46 -4.21
N LEU A 351 -12.58 4.73 -3.82
CA LEU A 351 -11.79 5.83 -4.34
C LEU A 351 -10.32 5.63 -3.95
N GLY A 352 -9.40 5.62 -4.92
CA GLY A 352 -7.95 5.55 -4.67
C GLY A 352 -7.27 6.93 -4.50
N ALA A 353 -5.95 6.90 -4.45
CA ALA A 353 -5.06 8.07 -4.49
C ALA A 353 -3.82 7.76 -5.35
N HIS A 354 -4.03 7.11 -6.50
CA HIS A 354 -3.00 6.54 -7.36
C HIS A 354 -2.74 7.34 -8.64
N THR A 355 -3.74 8.09 -9.13
CA THR A 355 -3.66 8.84 -10.38
C THR A 355 -4.36 10.16 -10.21
N MET A 356 -3.60 11.19 -9.83
CA MET A 356 -4.15 12.53 -9.63
C MET A 356 -4.94 12.99 -10.86
N GLY A 357 -6.17 13.42 -10.63
CA GLY A 357 -7.12 13.83 -11.65
C GLY A 357 -7.98 12.70 -12.20
N PHE A 358 -7.66 11.43 -11.94
CA PHE A 358 -8.44 10.29 -12.43
C PHE A 358 -8.67 9.22 -11.35
N ASN A 359 -8.53 9.55 -10.06
CA ASN A 359 -8.86 8.63 -8.97
C ASN A 359 -10.35 8.27 -8.95
N THR A 360 -11.23 9.21 -9.34
CA THR A 360 -12.68 8.98 -9.40
C THR A 360 -13.08 8.04 -10.55
N ASP A 361 -13.99 7.10 -10.27
CA ASP A 361 -14.49 6.08 -11.20
C ASP A 361 -13.39 5.18 -11.82
N SER A 362 -12.26 4.97 -11.14
CA SER A 362 -11.19 4.11 -11.61
C SER A 362 -10.61 3.26 -10.49
N MET A 363 -9.73 2.32 -10.87
CA MET A 363 -8.91 1.58 -9.91
C MET A 363 -7.43 1.66 -10.27
N GLY A 364 -6.57 1.65 -9.26
CA GLY A 364 -5.12 1.60 -9.41
C GLY A 364 -4.57 0.21 -9.08
N VAL A 365 -3.69 -0.30 -9.95
CA VAL A 365 -2.94 -1.54 -9.73
C VAL A 365 -1.45 -1.22 -9.69
N ALA A 366 -0.81 -1.32 -8.53
CA ALA A 366 0.63 -1.14 -8.36
C ALA A 366 1.39 -2.45 -8.57
N VAL A 367 2.23 -2.52 -9.59
CA VAL A 367 3.16 -3.63 -9.75
C VAL A 367 4.42 -3.34 -8.94
N LEU A 368 4.70 -4.15 -7.92
CA LEU A 368 5.84 -3.97 -7.03
C LEU A 368 7.14 -4.15 -7.82
N GLY A 369 7.87 -3.06 -8.01
CA GLY A 369 9.13 -3.01 -8.74
C GLY A 369 9.33 -1.74 -9.56
N THR A 370 10.44 -1.71 -10.29
CA THR A 370 10.81 -0.65 -11.24
C THR A 370 10.97 -1.25 -12.63
N TYR A 371 10.10 -0.84 -13.56
CA TYR A 371 9.99 -1.43 -14.91
C TYR A 371 10.27 -0.43 -16.05
N THR A 372 11.10 0.59 -15.78
CA THR A 372 11.54 1.55 -16.81
C THR A 372 12.46 0.87 -17.82
N SER A 373 13.51 0.21 -17.34
CA SER A 373 14.49 -0.55 -18.15
C SER A 373 14.38 -2.06 -17.99
N THR A 374 13.86 -2.53 -16.85
CA THR A 374 13.69 -3.96 -16.54
C THR A 374 12.36 -4.48 -17.08
N ALA A 375 12.38 -5.63 -17.76
CA ALA A 375 11.14 -6.27 -18.23
C ALA A 375 10.32 -6.83 -17.05
N PRO A 376 8.99 -6.61 -16.99
CA PRO A 376 8.16 -7.25 -15.99
C PRO A 376 8.10 -8.76 -16.24
N PRO A 377 8.13 -9.60 -15.19
CA PRO A 377 7.91 -11.03 -15.33
C PRO A 377 6.53 -11.34 -15.91
N ALA A 378 6.44 -12.43 -16.66
CA ALA A 378 5.16 -12.88 -17.25
C ALA A 378 4.08 -13.10 -16.18
N ALA A 379 4.45 -13.67 -15.03
CA ALA A 379 3.54 -13.91 -13.92
C ALA A 379 2.84 -12.61 -13.43
N ALA A 380 3.58 -11.51 -13.31
CA ALA A 380 3.01 -10.22 -12.93
C ALA A 380 2.05 -9.69 -14.02
N VAL A 381 2.42 -9.78 -15.30
CA VAL A 381 1.57 -9.34 -16.41
C VAL A 381 0.28 -10.17 -16.51
N ASP A 382 0.38 -11.48 -16.28
CA ASP A 382 -0.75 -12.40 -16.28
C ASP A 382 -1.68 -12.15 -15.09
N ALA A 383 -1.12 -11.85 -13.91
CA ALA A 383 -1.88 -11.47 -12.72
C ALA A 383 -2.69 -10.19 -12.96
N ILE A 384 -2.09 -9.16 -13.59
CA ILE A 384 -2.82 -7.95 -13.99
C ILE A 384 -3.95 -8.30 -14.96
N ALA A 385 -3.70 -9.18 -15.95
CA ALA A 385 -4.73 -9.59 -16.89
C ALA A 385 -5.92 -10.29 -16.20
N ARG A 386 -5.66 -11.21 -15.26
CA ARG A 386 -6.72 -11.90 -14.48
C ARG A 386 -7.48 -10.93 -13.58
N LEU A 387 -6.76 -10.11 -12.82
CA LEU A 387 -7.35 -9.12 -11.93
C LEU A 387 -8.25 -8.13 -12.69
N THR A 388 -7.74 -7.57 -13.80
CA THR A 388 -8.52 -6.64 -14.61
C THR A 388 -9.69 -7.33 -15.30
N ALA A 389 -9.56 -8.59 -15.73
CA ALA A 389 -10.66 -9.32 -16.34
C ALA A 389 -11.83 -9.47 -15.36
N TRP A 390 -11.55 -9.89 -14.13
CA TRP A 390 -12.55 -10.02 -13.08
C TRP A 390 -13.11 -8.66 -12.66
N LYS A 391 -12.28 -7.76 -12.15
CA LYS A 391 -12.73 -6.51 -11.52
C LYS A 391 -13.44 -5.58 -12.50
N LEU A 392 -12.97 -5.44 -13.74
CA LEU A 392 -13.66 -4.65 -14.76
C LEU A 392 -14.95 -5.33 -15.25
N GLY A 393 -14.98 -6.67 -15.19
CA GLY A 393 -16.15 -7.47 -15.52
C GLY A 393 -17.32 -7.21 -14.58
N LEU A 394 -17.03 -7.04 -13.27
CA LEU A 394 -18.03 -6.64 -12.26
C LEU A 394 -18.74 -5.31 -12.61
N PHE A 395 -18.10 -4.44 -13.40
CA PHE A 395 -18.65 -3.16 -13.85
C PHE A 395 -18.95 -3.13 -15.36
N GLY A 396 -19.01 -4.30 -16.01
CA GLY A 396 -19.39 -4.44 -17.41
C GLY A 396 -18.44 -3.79 -18.42
N ARG A 397 -17.16 -3.56 -18.07
CA ARG A 397 -16.20 -2.91 -18.99
C ARG A 397 -15.48 -3.95 -19.86
N ASP A 398 -15.34 -3.66 -21.15
CA ASP A 398 -14.46 -4.41 -22.06
C ASP A 398 -13.02 -3.88 -21.93
N PRO A 399 -12.06 -4.72 -21.52
CA PRO A 399 -10.65 -4.34 -21.39
C PRO A 399 -10.00 -3.75 -22.64
N ARG A 400 -10.49 -4.10 -23.84
CA ARG A 400 -9.99 -3.60 -25.14
C ARG A 400 -10.59 -2.24 -25.52
N ALA A 401 -11.70 -1.85 -24.91
CA ALA A 401 -12.42 -0.66 -25.27
C ALA A 401 -11.73 0.62 -24.78
N LYS A 402 -12.29 1.75 -25.22
CA LYS A 402 -12.01 3.07 -24.65
C LYS A 402 -13.18 3.52 -23.79
N THR A 403 -12.89 4.34 -22.80
CA THR A 403 -13.86 5.01 -21.93
C THR A 403 -13.55 6.49 -21.85
N THR A 404 -14.50 7.28 -21.37
CA THR A 404 -14.31 8.71 -21.10
C THR A 404 -14.24 8.92 -19.59
N LEU A 405 -13.15 9.52 -19.13
CA LEU A 405 -12.99 9.97 -17.76
C LEU A 405 -12.94 11.49 -17.71
N ARG A 406 -13.47 12.07 -16.64
CA ARG A 406 -13.43 13.52 -16.41
C ARG A 406 -12.28 13.84 -15.47
N SER A 407 -11.33 14.65 -15.93
CA SER A 407 -10.16 15.03 -15.13
C SER A 407 -10.56 15.87 -13.92
N GLY A 408 -10.09 15.49 -12.73
CA GLY A 408 -10.07 16.29 -11.51
C GLY A 408 -8.98 17.37 -11.51
N GLY A 409 -8.13 17.40 -12.54
CA GLY A 409 -6.98 18.30 -12.67
C GLY A 409 -5.66 17.60 -12.37
N GLY A 410 -4.62 17.98 -13.12
CA GLY A 410 -3.26 17.48 -13.01
C GLY A 410 -2.36 18.21 -14.00
N ASN A 411 -1.12 17.76 -14.16
CA ASN A 411 -0.14 18.42 -15.02
C ASN A 411 -0.33 18.13 -16.53
N LEU A 412 -1.09 17.08 -16.88
CA LEU A 412 -1.36 16.70 -18.28
C LEU A 412 -2.74 17.18 -18.77
N TYR A 413 -3.75 17.17 -17.88
CA TYR A 413 -5.11 17.54 -18.22
C TYR A 413 -5.70 18.49 -17.19
N THR A 414 -6.23 19.62 -17.66
CA THR A 414 -6.91 20.59 -16.80
C THR A 414 -8.22 20.02 -16.23
N LYS A 415 -8.60 20.50 -15.04
CA LYS A 415 -9.82 20.08 -14.35
C LYS A 415 -11.06 20.29 -15.22
N GLY A 416 -11.96 19.31 -15.20
CA GLY A 416 -13.21 19.29 -15.96
C GLY A 416 -13.09 18.72 -17.37
N THR A 417 -11.87 18.49 -17.88
CA THR A 417 -11.65 17.95 -19.23
C THR A 417 -12.11 16.50 -19.35
N ASN A 418 -12.90 16.19 -20.37
CA ASN A 418 -13.27 14.81 -20.71
C ASN A 418 -12.19 14.18 -21.60
N VAL A 419 -11.55 13.14 -21.10
CA VAL A 419 -10.42 12.47 -21.77
C VAL A 419 -10.83 11.05 -22.16
N LYS A 420 -10.63 10.70 -23.44
CA LYS A 420 -10.81 9.33 -23.93
C LYS A 420 -9.55 8.51 -23.62
N MET A 421 -9.70 7.48 -22.80
CA MET A 421 -8.62 6.59 -22.38
C MET A 421 -8.94 5.14 -22.69
N ASN A 422 -7.93 4.28 -22.71
CA ASN A 422 -8.17 2.84 -22.77
C ASN A 422 -8.75 2.39 -21.42
N VAL A 423 -9.63 1.38 -21.43
CA VAL A 423 -10.18 0.84 -20.17
C VAL A 423 -9.07 0.28 -19.27
N ILE A 424 -8.01 -0.30 -19.82
CA ILE A 424 -6.76 -0.52 -19.09
C ILE A 424 -5.75 0.51 -19.58
N SER A 425 -5.35 1.45 -18.75
CA SER A 425 -4.40 2.52 -19.08
C SER A 425 -3.15 2.45 -18.20
N GLY A 426 -2.03 3.01 -18.64
CA GLY A 426 -0.89 3.25 -17.77
C GLY A 426 -1.04 4.58 -17.06
N HIS A 427 -0.36 4.78 -15.93
CA HIS A 427 -0.38 6.07 -15.24
C HIS A 427 -0.07 7.25 -16.18
N ARG A 428 0.96 7.10 -17.01
CA ARG A 428 1.36 8.10 -18.02
C ARG A 428 0.27 8.54 -19.01
N ASP A 429 -0.82 7.76 -19.14
CA ASP A 429 -1.93 8.13 -20.01
C ASP A 429 -2.83 9.20 -19.36
N GLY A 430 -2.80 9.34 -18.03
CA GLY A 430 -3.59 10.32 -17.26
C GLY A 430 -2.76 11.44 -16.62
N PHE A 431 -1.45 11.25 -16.48
CA PHE A 431 -0.54 12.21 -15.84
C PHE A 431 0.82 12.20 -16.54
N ALA A 432 1.56 13.32 -16.56
CA ALA A 432 2.90 13.34 -17.14
C ALA A 432 3.90 12.73 -16.14
N THR A 433 4.14 11.42 -16.25
CA THR A 433 5.02 10.60 -15.39
C THR A 433 5.68 9.49 -16.22
N GLU A 434 6.80 8.94 -15.74
CA GLU A 434 7.39 7.72 -16.30
C GLU A 434 6.61 6.46 -15.91
N CYS A 435 5.78 6.48 -14.87
CA CYS A 435 5.00 5.35 -14.40
C CYS A 435 4.03 4.82 -15.50
N PRO A 436 3.87 3.50 -15.73
CA PRO A 436 4.41 2.34 -14.98
C PRO A 436 5.80 1.86 -15.43
N GLY A 437 6.60 2.73 -16.04
CA GLY A 437 7.86 2.38 -16.69
C GLY A 437 7.65 1.85 -18.11
N LYS A 438 8.61 2.14 -19.00
CA LYS A 438 8.51 1.85 -20.44
C LYS A 438 8.26 0.38 -20.75
N LYS A 439 8.88 -0.56 -20.02
CA LYS A 439 8.76 -2.00 -20.31
C LYS A 439 7.40 -2.54 -19.91
N LEU A 440 6.86 -2.13 -18.76
CA LEU A 440 5.52 -2.55 -18.32
C LEU A 440 4.42 -1.87 -19.13
N TYR A 441 4.56 -0.58 -19.45
CA TYR A 441 3.64 0.11 -20.34
C TYR A 441 3.51 -0.59 -21.71
N GLY A 442 4.64 -1.06 -22.26
CA GLY A 442 4.66 -1.83 -23.51
C GLY A 442 3.88 -3.15 -23.47
N LYS A 443 3.51 -3.68 -22.29
CA LYS A 443 2.71 -4.90 -22.14
C LYS A 443 1.21 -4.65 -22.10
N LEU A 444 0.77 -3.39 -21.92
CA LEU A 444 -0.66 -3.09 -21.77
C LEU A 444 -1.52 -3.51 -22.97
N PRO A 445 -1.10 -3.39 -24.25
CA PRO A 445 -1.89 -3.89 -25.37
C PRO A 445 -2.18 -5.40 -25.28
N THR A 446 -1.17 -6.21 -24.92
CA THR A 446 -1.35 -7.65 -24.70
C THR A 446 -2.20 -7.95 -23.47
N THR A 447 -2.02 -7.20 -22.39
CA THR A 447 -2.85 -7.34 -21.17
C THR A 447 -4.33 -7.09 -21.47
N ARG A 448 -4.68 -6.07 -22.27
CA ARG A 448 -6.07 -5.82 -22.71
C ARG A 448 -6.66 -7.01 -23.45
N THR A 449 -5.90 -7.58 -24.38
CA THR A 449 -6.33 -8.74 -25.17
C THR A 449 -6.53 -9.98 -24.29
N SER A 450 -5.56 -10.31 -23.44
CA SER A 450 -5.66 -11.43 -22.51
C SER A 450 -6.81 -11.26 -21.51
N SER A 451 -6.98 -10.05 -20.97
CA SER A 451 -8.04 -9.72 -20.03
C SER A 451 -9.43 -9.88 -20.67
N ALA A 452 -9.64 -9.38 -21.90
CA ALA A 452 -10.91 -9.57 -22.61
C ALA A 452 -11.18 -11.05 -22.96
N LYS A 453 -10.13 -11.81 -23.30
CA LYS A 453 -10.24 -13.27 -23.51
C LYS A 453 -10.66 -13.99 -22.23
N LEU A 454 -10.10 -13.61 -21.07
CA LEU A 454 -10.48 -14.16 -19.76
C LEU A 454 -11.91 -13.79 -19.38
N GLN A 455 -12.41 -12.63 -19.80
CA GLN A 455 -13.83 -12.29 -19.71
C GLN A 455 -14.72 -13.09 -20.68
N GLY A 456 -14.14 -13.87 -21.60
CA GLY A 456 -14.89 -14.60 -22.64
C GLY A 456 -15.57 -13.69 -23.65
N ARG A 457 -15.00 -12.51 -23.91
CA ARG A 457 -15.49 -11.62 -24.97
C ARG A 457 -15.09 -12.17 -26.36
N PRO A 458 -15.95 -12.03 -27.37
CA PRO A 458 -15.66 -12.47 -28.73
C PRO A 458 -14.52 -11.68 -29.38
#